data_AF-A0AAN7WGK3-F1
#
_entry.id   AF-A0AAN7WGK3-F1
#
_cell.length_a   1.000
_cell.length_b   1.000
_cell.length_c   1.000
_cell.angle_alpha   90.00
_cell.angle_beta   90.00
_cell.angle_gamma   90.00
#
_symmetry.space_group_name_H-M   'P 1'
#
loop_
_entity.id
_entity.type
_entity.pdbx_description
1 polymer ?
#
loop_
_entity_poly.entity_id
_entity_poly.type
_entity_poly.pdbx_seq_one_letter_code
_entity_poly.pdbx_strand_id
1 'polypeptide(L)'
;MPGAVDRMELRKVSTEADDDSTDSLDDRFTEPIDAEKATIDSQFMDDNEDGESQKFLSNGLMKKKKYEEYHEEYHPGHTSFGMSVFNLSNAIMGSGILGLSYAMANTGIVLFSILLVCVATLSLYSVHLLLMTAKEGGSLIYEKLGERAFGWPGKIAAFGSIIMQNIGAMSSYLFIVKYELPEVIRAFLGLEEITGEWYLNGNYLVVFVSIGIILPLSLLKNLGYLGYTSGFSLSCMVFFLAVVIYKKTQVPCPLPYYSQYSNLSINASALPGLYPLNHSAHMDFSRADVSPAVGDHDAHHSSAIHVEPHPDDEDMCTPKYFVFNSQTAYTLPILAFAFVCHPEVLPIYSELKDRSRKKMQMVSNLSILTMLIMYMLSALFGYLTFYNRVEAELLHTFTKVYKFDTMLLLVRLAVLTAVTLTVPIVLFPIRSSINTLIFSGREFSWVRHILIAAGILVFNNLLVIFVPTIRDIFGFIGSSAATMLIFILPAAFYIRLVKSVPFRSPQKIGAFVFLLVGIVFMIGSLSLIVLDWIHNPPGSSGGH
;
A
#
# COMPACT_ATOMS: atom_id res chain seq x y z
N MET A 1 34.72 -44.79 46.88
CA MET A 1 35.32 -43.47 47.14
C MET A 1 35.16 -42.61 45.89
N PRO A 2 34.44 -41.49 46.00
CA PRO A 2 34.13 -40.57 44.90
C PRO A 2 35.08 -39.34 44.89
N GLY A 3 35.15 -38.63 43.77
CA GLY A 3 35.72 -37.27 43.64
C GLY A 3 35.09 -36.59 42.42
N ALA A 4 34.15 -35.66 42.63
CA ALA A 4 34.31 -34.18 42.68
C ALA A 4 34.11 -33.57 41.26
N VAL A 5 32.94 -32.97 40.95
CA VAL A 5 32.54 -31.54 41.14
C VAL A 5 33.35 -30.66 40.15
N ASP A 6 32.76 -29.92 39.20
CA ASP A 6 32.11 -28.64 39.50
C ASP A 6 31.15 -28.11 38.42
N ARG A 7 30.12 -27.40 38.88
CA ARG A 7 29.11 -26.63 38.12
C ARG A 7 29.45 -25.16 38.34
N MET A 8 29.79 -24.41 37.28
CA MET A 8 30.13 -22.99 37.45
C MET A 8 28.87 -22.11 37.45
N GLU A 9 28.72 -21.36 38.55
CA GLU A 9 27.59 -20.49 38.87
C GLU A 9 27.58 -19.16 38.10
N LEU A 10 26.37 -18.59 38.01
CA LEU A 10 26.07 -17.23 37.54
C LEU A 10 26.65 -16.19 38.52
N ARG A 11 27.54 -15.35 37.98
CA ARG A 11 28.19 -14.22 38.66
C ARG A 11 27.17 -13.11 38.93
N LYS A 12 26.83 -12.87 40.20
CA LYS A 12 26.24 -11.60 40.68
C LYS A 12 27.36 -10.56 40.76
N VAL A 13 27.19 -9.43 40.06
CA VAL A 13 28.07 -8.27 40.20
C VAL A 13 27.37 -7.23 41.08
N SER A 14 28.07 -6.87 42.14
CA SER A 14 27.82 -5.83 43.13
C SER A 14 27.85 -4.44 42.49
N THR A 15 27.00 -3.54 43.00
CA THR A 15 27.20 -2.09 42.86
C THR A 15 27.33 -1.55 44.28
N GLU A 16 28.53 -1.05 44.58
CA GLU A 16 28.87 -0.34 45.81
C GLU A 16 28.18 1.03 45.83
N ALA A 17 27.80 1.44 47.04
CA ALA A 17 27.35 2.77 47.36
C ALA A 17 28.58 3.62 47.72
N ASP A 18 28.66 4.81 47.14
CA ASP A 18 29.46 5.91 47.67
C ASP A 18 28.52 7.03 48.14
N ASP A 19 28.78 7.44 49.36
CA ASP A 19 28.06 8.36 50.21
C ASP A 19 28.61 9.78 49.97
N ASP A 20 27.75 10.78 49.81
CA ASP A 20 28.07 12.15 50.21
C ASP A 20 26.79 13.00 50.45
N SER A 21 26.73 13.50 51.68
CA SER A 21 25.78 14.45 52.33
C SER A 21 25.22 15.58 51.45
N THR A 22 24.04 16.20 51.68
CA THR A 22 23.52 16.78 52.92
C THR A 22 22.06 17.25 52.73
N ASP A 23 21.30 17.19 53.83
CA ASP A 23 20.25 18.12 54.30
C ASP A 23 18.77 18.07 53.83
N SER A 24 17.94 17.67 54.80
CA SER A 24 16.79 18.42 55.34
C SER A 24 15.35 17.89 55.09
N LEU A 25 14.75 17.49 56.23
CA LEU A 25 13.35 17.63 56.70
C LEU A 25 12.32 16.53 56.41
N ASP A 26 11.99 15.82 57.50
CA ASP A 26 10.67 15.44 58.07
C ASP A 26 9.62 14.78 57.15
N ASP A 27 8.88 13.73 57.53
CA ASP A 27 8.49 13.26 58.86
C ASP A 27 7.90 11.82 58.71
N ARG A 28 8.21 10.98 59.70
CA ARG A 28 7.43 9.86 60.28
C ARG A 28 6.31 9.19 59.44
N PHE A 29 6.39 7.87 59.28
CA PHE A 29 5.70 6.94 60.18
C PHE A 29 6.18 5.48 60.01
N THR A 30 6.21 4.81 61.15
CA THR A 30 6.69 3.46 61.47
C THR A 30 5.83 2.32 60.93
N GLU A 31 6.46 1.32 60.31
CA GLU A 31 6.09 -0.10 60.42
C GLU A 31 6.98 -0.75 61.51
N PRO A 32 6.51 -1.76 62.27
CA PRO A 32 6.62 -3.14 61.76
C PRO A 32 5.50 -4.09 62.22
N ILE A 33 5.32 -5.21 61.50
CA ILE A 33 5.55 -6.59 61.99
C ILE A 33 4.91 -7.58 61.00
N ASP A 34 5.80 -8.33 60.34
CA ASP A 34 5.51 -9.57 59.63
C ASP A 34 5.13 -10.70 60.61
N ALA A 35 4.18 -11.54 60.21
CA ALA A 35 4.09 -12.91 60.69
C ALA A 35 3.74 -13.85 59.52
N GLU A 36 4.72 -14.68 59.21
CA GLU A 36 4.77 -15.71 58.18
C GLU A 36 3.84 -16.92 58.50
N LYS A 37 3.43 -17.61 57.42
CA LYS A 37 3.34 -19.09 57.27
C LYS A 37 1.98 -19.83 57.36
N ALA A 38 1.66 -20.46 56.20
CA ALA A 38 1.28 -21.87 55.99
C ALA A 38 -0.08 -22.46 56.45
N THR A 39 -0.91 -22.74 55.43
CA THR A 39 -1.56 -24.03 55.05
C THR A 39 -2.35 -24.92 56.04
N ILE A 40 -3.58 -25.26 55.57
CA ILE A 40 -4.35 -26.53 55.63
C ILE A 40 -5.58 -26.62 56.58
N ASP A 41 -6.71 -26.99 55.94
CA ASP A 41 -7.98 -27.63 56.37
C ASP A 41 -8.70 -27.20 57.66
N SER A 42 -9.98 -26.85 57.52
CA SER A 42 -11.09 -27.79 57.82
C SER A 42 -12.48 -27.13 57.68
N GLN A 43 -13.43 -27.94 57.21
CA GLN A 43 -14.87 -27.72 57.23
C GLN A 43 -15.38 -27.56 58.67
N PHE A 44 -16.34 -26.66 58.92
CA PHE A 44 -17.66 -26.98 59.51
C PHE A 44 -18.57 -25.73 59.54
N MET A 45 -19.86 -25.97 59.24
CA MET A 45 -21.04 -25.09 59.43
C MET A 45 -21.31 -24.95 60.96
N ASP A 46 -22.11 -24.05 61.53
CA ASP A 46 -23.26 -23.24 61.12
C ASP A 46 -23.52 -22.18 62.23
N ASP A 47 -24.53 -21.33 62.02
CA ASP A 47 -25.30 -20.51 62.97
C ASP A 47 -24.98 -19.00 63.12
N ASN A 48 -25.73 -18.25 62.30
CA ASN A 48 -26.63 -17.13 62.64
C ASN A 48 -26.08 -15.94 63.47
N GLU A 49 -25.91 -14.78 62.81
CA GLU A 49 -26.82 -13.62 62.94
C GLU A 49 -26.35 -12.44 62.05
N ASP A 50 -27.34 -11.81 61.41
CA ASP A 50 -27.39 -10.43 60.90
C ASP A 50 -26.49 -9.96 59.75
N GLY A 51 -27.15 -9.47 58.68
CA GLY A 51 -26.44 -8.72 57.65
C GLY A 51 -27.26 -8.30 56.44
N GLU A 52 -28.14 -7.30 56.59
CA GLU A 52 -28.61 -6.42 55.51
C GLU A 52 -27.47 -5.75 54.69
N SER A 53 -26.21 -6.04 55.00
CA SER A 53 -25.00 -5.53 54.37
C SER A 53 -24.58 -6.25 53.07
N GLN A 54 -25.16 -7.40 52.71
CA GLN A 54 -24.78 -8.11 51.47
C GLN A 54 -25.35 -7.50 50.17
N LYS A 55 -26.37 -6.64 50.24
CA LYS A 55 -26.94 -5.97 49.04
C LYS A 55 -26.14 -4.76 48.57
N PHE A 56 -25.27 -4.19 49.41
CA PHE A 56 -24.47 -3.01 49.06
C PHE A 56 -23.14 -3.35 48.36
N LEU A 57 -22.61 -4.57 48.55
CA LEU A 57 -21.34 -5.00 47.94
C LEU A 57 -21.51 -5.69 46.57
N SER A 58 -22.70 -6.24 46.26
CA SER A 58 -22.95 -6.90 44.96
C SER A 58 -23.03 -5.90 43.80
N ASN A 59 -23.57 -4.69 44.02
CA ASN A 59 -23.59 -3.63 43.01
C ASN A 59 -22.21 -3.01 42.74
N GLY A 60 -21.30 -3.05 43.72
CA GLY A 60 -19.91 -2.62 43.57
C GLY A 60 -19.08 -3.62 42.76
N LEU A 61 -19.26 -4.92 43.00
CA LEU A 61 -18.54 -5.98 42.29
C LEU A 61 -19.08 -6.19 40.87
N MET A 62 -20.40 -6.04 40.64
CA MET A 62 -20.98 -5.97 39.29
C MET A 62 -20.51 -4.74 38.52
N LYS A 63 -20.38 -3.56 39.15
CA LYS A 63 -19.77 -2.38 38.49
C LYS A 63 -18.30 -2.59 38.23
N LYS A 64 -17.55 -3.21 39.15
CA LYS A 64 -16.12 -3.47 38.97
C LYS A 64 -15.85 -4.53 37.89
N LYS A 65 -16.64 -5.62 37.84
CA LYS A 65 -16.63 -6.57 36.72
C LYS A 65 -17.04 -5.92 35.39
N LYS A 66 -18.02 -5.02 35.39
CA LYS A 66 -18.47 -4.30 34.18
C LYS A 66 -17.50 -3.18 33.74
N TYR A 67 -16.63 -2.71 34.64
CA TYR A 67 -15.52 -1.80 34.34
C TYR A 67 -14.23 -2.54 33.95
N GLU A 68 -13.97 -3.71 34.52
CA GLU A 68 -12.81 -4.57 34.17
C GLU A 68 -13.04 -5.34 32.86
N GLU A 69 -14.27 -5.70 32.51
CA GLU A 69 -14.62 -6.31 31.21
C GLU A 69 -14.50 -5.31 30.03
N TYR A 70 -14.37 -4.00 30.31
CA TYR A 70 -14.19 -2.95 29.31
C TYR A 70 -12.73 -2.55 29.05
N HIS A 71 -11.79 -3.08 29.83
CA HIS A 71 -10.39 -3.08 29.44
C HIS A 71 -10.19 -4.20 28.42
N GLU A 72 -10.45 -3.91 27.14
CA GLU A 72 -9.80 -4.63 26.03
C GLU A 72 -8.33 -4.79 26.43
N GLU A 73 -7.95 -6.04 26.67
CA GLU A 73 -6.64 -6.52 27.10
C GLU A 73 -5.53 -5.60 26.57
N TYR A 74 -4.94 -4.81 27.48
CA TYR A 74 -3.85 -3.89 27.14
C TYR A 74 -2.61 -4.73 26.85
N HIS A 75 -2.55 -5.32 25.67
CA HIS A 75 -1.33 -5.94 25.16
C HIS A 75 -0.36 -4.79 24.84
N PRO A 76 0.77 -4.67 25.55
CA PRO A 76 1.75 -3.64 25.24
C PRO A 76 2.28 -3.88 23.83
N GLY A 77 2.08 -2.91 22.93
CA GLY A 77 2.62 -2.97 21.58
C GLY A 77 4.15 -3.06 21.61
N HIS A 78 4.72 -3.93 20.79
CA HIS A 78 6.17 -4.14 20.72
C HIS A 78 6.82 -3.44 19.51
N THR A 79 6.02 -2.92 18.57
CA THR A 79 6.52 -2.35 17.31
C THR A 79 7.06 -0.94 17.52
N SER A 80 8.29 -0.70 17.06
CA SER A 80 8.93 0.61 17.19
C SER A 80 8.27 1.68 16.31
N PHE A 81 8.53 2.96 16.61
CA PHE A 81 8.00 4.08 15.83
C PHE A 81 8.39 4.00 14.34
N GLY A 82 9.68 3.75 14.05
CA GLY A 82 10.17 3.65 12.66
C GLY A 82 9.58 2.46 11.91
N MET A 83 9.45 1.29 12.57
CA MET A 83 8.80 0.12 11.95
C MET A 83 7.32 0.38 11.66
N SER A 84 6.63 1.14 12.51
CA SER A 84 5.24 1.55 12.27
C SER A 84 5.12 2.48 11.06
N VAL A 85 6.09 3.39 10.88
CA VAL A 85 6.19 4.25 9.68
C VAL A 85 6.41 3.40 8.44
N PHE A 86 7.31 2.40 8.48
CA PHE A 86 7.53 1.51 7.33
C PHE A 86 6.31 0.64 7.00
N ASN A 87 5.62 0.10 8.00
CA ASN A 87 4.39 -0.66 7.80
C ASN A 87 3.30 0.21 7.16
N LEU A 88 3.08 1.41 7.69
CA LEU A 88 2.07 2.32 7.14
C LEU A 88 2.45 2.83 5.76
N SER A 89 3.73 3.11 5.51
CA SER A 89 4.24 3.49 4.20
C SER A 89 4.05 2.34 3.19
N ASN A 90 4.31 1.09 3.56
CA ASN A 90 4.07 -0.06 2.69
C ASN A 90 2.58 -0.23 2.35
N ALA A 91 1.70 0.04 3.31
CA ALA A 91 0.25 0.04 3.08
C ALA A 91 -0.21 1.13 2.10
N ILE A 92 0.42 2.32 2.15
CA ILE A 92 0.12 3.42 1.21
C ILE A 92 0.70 3.11 -0.16
N MET A 93 2.01 2.83 -0.22
CA MET A 93 2.83 2.69 -1.43
C MET A 93 2.21 1.78 -2.49
N GLY A 94 1.87 0.57 -2.06
CA GLY A 94 1.25 -0.50 -2.84
C GLY A 94 1.56 -0.52 -4.34
N SER A 95 0.53 -0.89 -5.11
CA SER A 95 0.55 -0.91 -6.58
C SER A 95 0.18 0.45 -7.18
N GLY A 96 -0.38 1.35 -6.35
CA GLY A 96 -0.86 2.66 -6.77
C GLY A 96 0.22 3.50 -7.44
N ILE A 97 1.48 3.39 -6.98
CA ILE A 97 2.63 4.11 -7.56
C ILE A 97 2.79 3.89 -9.07
N LEU A 98 2.51 2.68 -9.58
CA LEU A 98 2.71 2.34 -10.99
C LEU A 98 1.68 3.00 -11.92
N GLY A 99 0.52 3.40 -11.39
CA GLY A 99 -0.54 4.07 -12.14
C GLY A 99 -0.49 5.61 -12.07
N LEU A 100 0.44 6.20 -11.31
CA LEU A 100 0.45 7.66 -11.09
C LEU A 100 0.97 8.45 -12.29
N SER A 101 1.95 7.93 -13.03
CA SER A 101 2.43 8.58 -14.25
C SER A 101 1.33 8.61 -15.32
N TYR A 102 0.51 7.56 -15.40
CA TYR A 102 -0.68 7.52 -16.24
C TYR A 102 -1.69 8.59 -15.82
N ALA A 103 -1.99 8.69 -14.53
CA ALA A 103 -2.87 9.72 -14.00
C ALA A 103 -2.36 11.14 -14.33
N MET A 104 -1.05 11.40 -14.20
CA MET A 104 -0.45 12.68 -14.57
C MET A 104 -0.53 12.95 -16.07
N ALA A 105 -0.30 11.96 -16.93
CA ALA A 105 -0.42 12.10 -18.38
C ALA A 105 -1.83 12.56 -18.82
N ASN A 106 -2.87 12.14 -18.08
CA ASN A 106 -4.27 12.45 -18.38
C ASN A 106 -4.82 13.70 -17.70
N THR A 107 -4.09 14.32 -16.76
CA THR A 107 -4.49 15.59 -16.12
C THR A 107 -3.55 16.75 -16.40
N GLY A 108 -2.32 16.45 -16.82
CA GLY A 108 -1.22 17.41 -16.85
C GLY A 108 -0.60 17.63 -15.47
N ILE A 109 0.58 18.24 -15.47
CA ILE A 109 1.45 18.36 -14.28
C ILE A 109 0.79 19.18 -13.16
N VAL A 110 0.18 20.33 -13.48
CA VAL A 110 -0.35 21.26 -12.46
C VAL A 110 -1.58 20.68 -11.81
N LEU A 111 -2.54 20.24 -12.61
CA LEU A 111 -3.77 19.64 -12.09
C LEU A 111 -3.46 18.38 -11.28
N PHE A 112 -2.58 17.49 -11.78
CA PHE A 112 -2.15 16.31 -11.01
C PHE A 112 -1.56 16.69 -9.65
N SER A 113 -0.65 17.67 -9.61
CA SER A 113 0.01 18.09 -8.37
C SER A 113 -1.00 18.62 -7.34
N ILE A 114 -1.95 19.44 -7.78
CA ILE A 114 -3.03 19.96 -6.94
C ILE A 114 -3.89 18.81 -6.41
N LEU A 115 -4.30 17.89 -7.28
CA LEU A 115 -5.13 16.75 -6.90
C LEU A 115 -4.40 15.82 -5.93
N LEU A 116 -3.11 15.55 -6.15
CA LEU A 116 -2.32 14.68 -5.27
C LEU A 116 -2.20 15.27 -3.86
N VAL A 117 -1.85 16.56 -3.75
CA VAL A 117 -1.75 17.26 -2.46
C VAL A 117 -3.12 17.34 -1.77
N CYS A 118 -4.19 17.59 -2.54
CA CYS A 118 -5.56 17.61 -2.03
C CYS A 118 -5.95 16.26 -1.42
N VAL A 119 -5.81 15.16 -2.17
CA VAL A 119 -6.16 13.81 -1.69
C VAL A 119 -5.29 13.38 -0.50
N ALA A 120 -3.99 13.71 -0.51
CA ALA A 120 -3.10 13.43 0.62
C ALA A 120 -3.54 14.18 1.90
N THR A 121 -3.93 15.46 1.78
CA THR A 121 -4.42 16.27 2.90
C THR A 121 -5.75 15.75 3.43
N LEU A 122 -6.66 15.35 2.54
CA LEU A 122 -7.96 14.77 2.90
C LEU A 122 -7.79 13.40 3.58
N SER A 123 -6.84 12.58 3.12
CA SER A 123 -6.48 11.32 3.76
C SER A 123 -5.92 11.55 5.18
N LEU A 124 -5.02 12.52 5.37
CA LEU A 124 -4.51 12.89 6.69
C LEU A 124 -5.60 13.35 7.66
N TYR A 125 -6.52 14.19 7.19
CA TYR A 125 -7.66 14.64 7.97
C TYR A 125 -8.57 13.47 8.37
N SER A 126 -8.83 12.56 7.44
CA SER A 126 -9.61 11.35 7.70
C SER A 126 -8.97 10.43 8.74
N VAL A 127 -7.66 10.18 8.65
CA VAL A 127 -6.92 9.41 9.66
C VAL A 127 -7.04 10.07 11.04
N HIS A 128 -6.97 11.40 11.11
CA HIS A 128 -7.19 12.12 12.36
C HIS A 128 -8.62 11.90 12.91
N LEU A 129 -9.65 11.98 12.07
CA LEU A 129 -11.03 11.67 12.47
C LEU A 129 -11.15 10.23 13.00
N LEU A 130 -10.55 9.27 12.29
CA LEU A 130 -10.55 7.86 12.66
C LEU A 130 -9.91 7.62 14.03
N LEU A 131 -8.74 8.22 14.30
CA LEU A 131 -8.06 8.13 15.59
C LEU A 131 -8.85 8.81 16.73
N MET A 132 -9.59 9.89 16.44
CA MET A 132 -10.51 10.49 17.43
C MET A 132 -11.67 9.54 17.73
N THR A 133 -12.27 8.93 16.69
CA THR A 133 -13.37 7.99 16.87
C THR A 133 -12.95 6.71 17.58
N ALA A 134 -11.76 6.19 17.34
CA ALA A 134 -11.26 4.99 18.02
C ALA A 134 -11.16 5.20 19.53
N LYS A 135 -10.76 6.40 19.98
CA LYS A 135 -10.72 6.74 21.41
C LYS A 135 -12.11 6.82 22.03
N GLU A 136 -13.01 7.61 21.45
CA GLU A 136 -14.35 7.81 22.02
C GLU A 136 -15.24 6.57 21.85
N GLY A 137 -15.04 5.84 20.76
CA GLY A 137 -15.69 4.57 20.48
C GLY A 137 -15.13 3.43 21.33
N GLY A 138 -13.89 3.52 21.82
CA GLY A 138 -13.25 2.56 22.72
C GLY A 138 -12.89 1.22 22.07
N SER A 139 -12.61 1.19 20.76
CA SER A 139 -12.11 -0.03 20.08
C SER A 139 -11.11 0.34 19.00
N LEU A 140 -10.11 -0.53 18.85
CA LEU A 140 -9.08 -0.48 17.81
C LEU A 140 -9.38 -1.41 16.64
N ILE A 141 -10.63 -1.86 16.50
CA ILE A 141 -11.11 -2.68 15.40
C ILE A 141 -12.12 -1.87 14.60
N TYR A 142 -11.87 -1.70 13.30
CA TYR A 142 -12.65 -0.80 12.45
C TYR A 142 -14.12 -1.25 12.33
N GLU A 143 -14.37 -2.56 12.21
CA GLU A 143 -15.72 -3.12 12.12
C GLU A 143 -16.50 -2.95 13.43
N LYS A 144 -15.81 -3.04 14.58
CA LYS A 144 -16.41 -2.80 15.90
C LYS A 144 -16.76 -1.33 16.10
N LEU A 145 -15.96 -0.44 15.56
CA LEU A 145 -16.28 0.98 15.55
C LEU A 145 -17.55 1.27 14.74
N GLY A 146 -17.70 0.63 13.58
CA GLY A 146 -18.93 0.67 12.77
C GLY A 146 -20.14 0.10 13.52
N GLU A 147 -19.96 -1.03 14.21
CA GLU A 147 -20.99 -1.65 15.07
C GLU A 147 -21.46 -0.70 16.18
N ARG A 148 -20.53 0.04 16.81
CA ARG A 148 -20.87 1.01 17.86
C ARG A 148 -21.52 2.28 17.33
N ALA A 149 -21.17 2.72 16.12
CA ALA A 149 -21.72 3.94 15.53
C ALA A 149 -23.16 3.75 15.03
N PHE A 150 -23.37 2.72 14.22
CA PHE A 150 -24.63 2.51 13.48
C PHE A 150 -25.23 1.10 13.66
N GLY A 151 -24.70 0.29 14.57
CA GLY A 151 -25.15 -1.10 14.73
C GLY A 151 -24.71 -1.98 13.55
N TRP A 152 -25.56 -2.94 13.21
CA TRP A 152 -25.28 -3.93 12.17
C TRP A 152 -24.98 -3.32 10.78
N PRO A 153 -25.72 -2.30 10.29
CA PRO A 153 -25.38 -1.64 9.02
C PRO A 153 -23.98 -1.03 8.99
N GLY A 154 -23.56 -0.36 10.07
CA GLY A 154 -22.21 0.24 10.16
C GLY A 154 -21.11 -0.81 10.18
N LYS A 155 -21.35 -1.92 10.89
CA LYS A 155 -20.45 -3.08 10.90
C LYS A 155 -20.24 -3.66 9.51
N ILE A 156 -21.33 -3.89 8.77
CA ILE A 156 -21.26 -4.47 7.42
C ILE A 156 -20.66 -3.49 6.42
N ALA A 157 -20.98 -2.20 6.51
CA ALA A 157 -20.38 -1.19 5.64
C ALA A 157 -18.85 -1.12 5.82
N ALA A 158 -18.36 -1.09 7.07
CA ALA A 158 -16.94 -1.15 7.37
C ALA A 158 -16.30 -2.44 6.84
N PHE A 159 -16.86 -3.59 7.20
CA PHE A 159 -16.39 -4.90 6.78
C PHE A 159 -16.31 -5.04 5.25
N GLY A 160 -17.39 -4.70 4.55
CA GLY A 160 -17.49 -4.80 3.10
C GLY A 160 -16.48 -3.89 2.39
N SER A 161 -16.29 -2.68 2.91
CA SER A 161 -15.33 -1.72 2.34
C SER A 161 -13.89 -2.18 2.53
N ILE A 162 -13.55 -2.70 3.71
CA ILE A 162 -12.21 -3.24 4.00
C ILE A 162 -11.91 -4.44 3.11
N ILE A 163 -12.85 -5.39 2.99
CA ILE A 163 -12.66 -6.56 2.13
C ILE A 163 -12.53 -6.14 0.67
N MET A 164 -13.40 -5.25 0.19
CA MET A 164 -13.34 -4.78 -1.20
C MET A 164 -12.01 -4.06 -1.49
N GLN A 165 -11.55 -3.20 -0.58
CA GLN A 165 -10.26 -2.53 -0.70
C GLN A 165 -9.10 -3.51 -0.74
N ASN A 166 -9.06 -4.47 0.18
CA ASN A 166 -7.96 -5.42 0.29
C ASN A 166 -7.95 -6.43 -0.87
N ILE A 167 -9.12 -6.85 -1.36
CA ILE A 167 -9.24 -7.62 -2.62
C ILE A 167 -8.71 -6.80 -3.79
N GLY A 168 -9.08 -5.52 -3.90
CA GLY A 168 -8.59 -4.63 -4.95
C GLY A 168 -7.06 -4.47 -4.93
N ALA A 169 -6.50 -4.21 -3.76
CA ALA A 169 -5.05 -4.13 -3.57
C ALA A 169 -4.36 -5.44 -3.94
N MET A 170 -4.83 -6.58 -3.42
CA MET A 170 -4.27 -7.88 -3.75
C MET A 170 -4.38 -8.22 -5.25
N SER A 171 -5.52 -7.92 -5.87
CA SER A 171 -5.74 -8.11 -7.31
C SER A 171 -4.75 -7.28 -8.13
N SER A 172 -4.50 -6.03 -7.75
CA SER A 172 -3.51 -5.21 -8.46
C SER A 172 -2.07 -5.73 -8.33
N TYR A 173 -1.69 -6.30 -7.19
CA TYR A 173 -0.38 -6.96 -7.04
C TYR A 173 -0.25 -8.20 -7.91
N LEU A 174 -1.28 -9.04 -7.93
CA LEU A 174 -1.32 -10.23 -8.77
C LEU A 174 -1.37 -9.87 -10.26
N PHE A 175 -1.99 -8.74 -10.63
CA PHE A 175 -1.95 -8.21 -11.99
C PHE A 175 -0.51 -7.87 -12.40
N ILE A 176 0.24 -7.17 -11.55
CA ILE A 176 1.67 -6.89 -11.80
C ILE A 176 2.45 -8.19 -11.98
N VAL A 177 2.22 -9.20 -11.13
CA VAL A 177 2.86 -10.53 -11.28
C VAL A 177 2.51 -11.18 -12.63
N LYS A 178 1.24 -11.12 -13.05
CA LYS A 178 0.77 -11.69 -14.33
C LYS A 178 1.49 -11.08 -15.53
N TYR A 179 1.75 -9.77 -15.55
CA TYR A 179 2.32 -9.09 -16.72
C TYR A 179 3.86 -8.96 -16.68
N GLU A 180 4.45 -8.76 -15.50
CA GLU A 180 5.90 -8.50 -15.39
C GLU A 180 6.73 -9.78 -15.26
N LEU A 181 6.19 -10.86 -14.66
CA LEU A 181 6.93 -12.11 -14.50
C LEU A 181 7.30 -12.79 -15.84
N PRO A 182 6.41 -12.87 -16.85
CA PRO A 182 6.78 -13.34 -18.18
C PRO A 182 7.97 -12.59 -18.77
N GLU A 183 7.99 -11.27 -18.62
CA GLU A 183 9.03 -10.41 -19.20
C GLU A 183 10.37 -10.60 -18.50
N VAL A 184 10.36 -10.85 -17.19
CA VAL A 184 11.57 -11.24 -16.46
C VAL A 184 12.10 -12.59 -16.94
N ILE A 185 11.24 -13.61 -17.08
CA ILE A 185 11.63 -14.93 -17.57
C ILE A 185 12.20 -14.82 -19.00
N ARG A 186 11.55 -14.04 -19.86
CA ARG A 186 11.99 -13.80 -21.24
C ARG A 186 13.38 -13.17 -21.29
N ALA A 187 13.64 -12.17 -20.44
CA ALA A 187 14.94 -11.53 -20.35
C ALA A 187 16.04 -12.50 -19.85
N PHE A 188 15.74 -13.35 -18.88
CA PHE A 188 16.69 -14.37 -18.39
C PHE A 188 17.01 -15.46 -19.41
N LEU A 189 16.02 -15.83 -20.24
CA LEU A 189 16.19 -16.85 -21.28
C LEU A 189 16.74 -16.28 -22.60
N GLY A 190 16.87 -14.96 -22.74
CA GLY A 190 17.34 -14.31 -23.97
C GLY A 190 16.41 -14.54 -25.17
N LEU A 191 15.11 -14.77 -24.93
CA LEU A 191 14.15 -15.08 -25.98
C LEU A 191 13.63 -13.77 -26.62
N GLU A 192 13.95 -13.54 -27.90
CA GLU A 192 13.48 -12.37 -28.64
C GLU A 192 12.05 -12.52 -29.18
N GLU A 193 11.63 -13.75 -29.48
CA GLU A 193 10.32 -14.06 -30.04
C GLU A 193 9.31 -14.54 -28.98
N ILE A 194 8.03 -14.16 -29.20
CA ILE A 194 6.91 -14.63 -28.39
C ILE A 194 6.56 -16.04 -28.88
N THR A 195 7.31 -17.03 -28.42
CA THR A 195 6.89 -18.41 -28.54
C THR A 195 5.72 -18.59 -27.56
N GLY A 196 4.58 -19.11 -28.02
CA GLY A 196 3.34 -19.28 -27.24
C GLY A 196 3.43 -20.31 -26.11
N GLU A 197 4.59 -20.39 -25.47
CA GLU A 197 4.96 -21.35 -24.47
C GLU A 197 4.22 -21.10 -23.16
N TRP A 198 3.86 -22.19 -22.50
CA TRP A 198 3.07 -22.15 -21.27
C TRP A 198 3.77 -21.41 -20.13
N TYR A 199 5.12 -21.41 -20.09
CA TYR A 199 5.92 -20.74 -19.06
C TYR A 199 6.09 -19.23 -19.28
N LEU A 200 5.67 -18.70 -20.44
CA LEU A 200 5.57 -17.26 -20.69
C LEU A 200 4.12 -16.76 -20.57
N ASN A 201 3.16 -17.66 -20.33
CA ASN A 201 1.77 -17.28 -20.15
C ASN A 201 1.53 -16.74 -18.74
N GLY A 202 1.33 -15.42 -18.65
CA GLY A 202 1.08 -14.70 -17.39
C GLY A 202 -0.07 -15.28 -16.55
N ASN A 203 -1.13 -15.82 -17.19
CA ASN A 203 -2.27 -16.40 -16.48
C ASN A 203 -1.90 -17.69 -15.73
N TYR A 204 -0.96 -18.49 -16.27
CA TYR A 204 -0.48 -19.69 -15.56
C TYR A 204 0.54 -19.32 -14.49
N LEU A 205 1.45 -18.40 -14.81
CA LEU A 205 2.50 -17.97 -13.88
C LEU A 205 1.94 -17.34 -12.60
N VAL A 206 0.92 -16.48 -12.69
CA VAL A 206 0.29 -15.88 -11.51
C VAL A 206 -0.32 -16.93 -10.58
N VAL A 207 -0.89 -18.01 -11.13
CA VAL A 207 -1.43 -19.14 -10.37
C VAL A 207 -0.30 -19.94 -9.72
N PHE A 208 0.78 -20.21 -10.43
CA PHE A 208 1.94 -20.92 -9.88
C PHE A 208 2.61 -20.15 -8.74
N VAL A 209 2.83 -18.85 -8.90
CA VAL A 209 3.36 -17.99 -7.83
C VAL A 209 2.40 -17.94 -6.63
N SER A 210 1.09 -17.87 -6.90
CA SER A 210 0.06 -17.89 -5.88
C SER A 210 0.12 -19.15 -5.02
N ILE A 211 0.22 -20.33 -5.65
CA ILE A 211 0.24 -21.62 -4.94
C ILE A 211 1.62 -21.88 -4.30
N GLY A 212 2.71 -21.59 -5.01
CA GLY A 212 4.07 -21.96 -4.60
C GLY A 212 4.71 -21.00 -3.59
N ILE A 213 4.34 -19.72 -3.59
CA ILE A 213 4.97 -18.69 -2.76
C ILE A 213 3.96 -18.01 -1.85
N ILE A 214 2.89 -17.44 -2.43
CA ILE A 214 1.97 -16.57 -1.69
C ILE A 214 1.15 -17.36 -0.66
N LEU A 215 0.60 -18.51 -1.06
CA LEU A 215 -0.23 -19.32 -0.17
C LEU A 215 0.57 -19.81 1.04
N PRO A 216 1.76 -20.45 0.91
CA PRO A 216 2.57 -20.83 2.06
C PRO A 216 2.88 -19.67 3.02
N LEU A 217 3.26 -18.51 2.48
CA LEU A 217 3.54 -17.31 3.29
C LEU A 217 2.28 -16.81 4.02
N SER A 218 1.12 -16.91 3.39
CA SER A 218 -0.17 -16.49 3.96
C SER A 218 -0.69 -17.41 5.07
N LEU A 219 -0.16 -18.63 5.18
CA LEU A 219 -0.50 -19.61 6.22
C LEU A 219 0.32 -19.44 7.50
N LEU A 220 1.31 -18.54 7.51
CA LEU A 220 2.10 -18.25 8.69
C LEU A 220 1.22 -17.63 9.79
N LYS A 221 1.26 -18.24 10.99
CA LYS A 221 0.45 -17.83 12.14
C LYS A 221 0.84 -16.47 12.71
N ASN A 222 2.14 -16.20 12.74
CA ASN A 222 2.72 -15.01 13.33
C ASN A 222 3.45 -14.24 12.23
N LEU A 223 2.91 -13.08 11.87
CA LEU A 223 3.57 -12.15 10.95
C LEU A 223 4.58 -11.27 11.70
N GLY A 224 5.19 -11.73 12.80
CA GLY A 224 6.12 -10.94 13.62
C GLY A 224 7.34 -10.39 12.85
N TYR A 225 7.61 -10.91 11.65
CA TYR A 225 8.65 -10.43 10.74
C TYR A 225 8.16 -9.40 9.70
N LEU A 226 6.88 -9.02 9.71
CA LEU A 226 6.27 -8.14 8.69
C LEU A 226 6.92 -6.77 8.60
N GLY A 227 7.38 -6.23 9.74
CA GLY A 227 8.06 -4.95 9.74
C GLY A 227 9.33 -4.94 8.88
N TYR A 228 10.06 -6.06 8.86
CA TYR A 228 11.27 -6.18 8.05
C TYR A 228 10.95 -6.34 6.56
N THR A 229 9.90 -7.10 6.22
CA THR A 229 9.45 -7.25 4.84
C THR A 229 8.89 -5.93 4.28
N SER A 230 8.18 -5.14 5.09
CA SER A 230 7.73 -3.78 4.72
C SER A 230 8.89 -2.83 4.45
N GLY A 231 9.94 -2.87 5.29
CA GLY A 231 11.16 -2.07 5.07
C GLY A 231 11.89 -2.46 3.78
N PHE A 232 11.99 -3.76 3.49
CA PHE A 232 12.55 -4.25 2.24
C PHE A 232 11.74 -3.80 1.01
N SER A 233 10.41 -3.95 1.06
CA SER A 233 9.49 -3.48 0.00
C SER A 233 9.67 -1.98 -0.29
N LEU A 234 9.75 -1.15 0.75
CA LEU A 234 9.98 0.28 0.62
C LEU A 234 11.34 0.59 -0.04
N SER A 235 12.40 -0.15 0.32
CA SER A 235 13.73 -0.01 -0.29
C SER A 235 13.70 -0.34 -1.79
N CYS A 236 13.03 -1.43 -2.18
CA CYS A 236 12.83 -1.80 -3.60
C CYS A 236 12.15 -0.68 -4.40
N MET A 237 11.21 0.03 -3.78
CA MET A 237 10.47 1.11 -4.45
C MET A 237 11.26 2.42 -4.52
N VAL A 238 12.12 2.70 -3.53
CA VAL A 238 13.11 3.79 -3.65
C VAL A 238 14.09 3.50 -4.78
N PHE A 239 14.55 2.24 -4.92
CA PHE A 239 15.38 1.82 -6.04
C PHE A 239 14.67 1.98 -7.38
N PHE A 240 13.42 1.55 -7.51
CA PHE A 240 12.59 1.80 -8.69
C PHE A 240 12.54 3.29 -9.04
N LEU A 241 12.26 4.17 -8.07
CA LEU A 241 12.21 5.62 -8.29
C LEU A 241 13.56 6.16 -8.80
N ALA A 242 14.67 5.75 -8.19
CA ALA A 242 16.01 6.16 -8.61
C ALA A 242 16.29 5.77 -10.07
N VAL A 243 15.90 4.55 -10.48
CA VAL A 243 16.08 4.09 -11.86
C VAL A 243 15.14 4.82 -12.82
N VAL A 244 13.90 5.13 -12.44
CA VAL A 244 13.00 5.94 -13.28
C VAL A 244 13.59 7.33 -13.54
N ILE A 245 14.12 7.98 -12.51
CA ILE A 245 14.80 9.28 -12.64
C ILE A 245 16.03 9.16 -13.55
N TYR A 246 16.84 8.12 -13.35
CA TYR A 246 18.02 7.87 -14.18
C TYR A 246 17.65 7.59 -15.64
N LYS A 247 16.61 6.80 -15.91
CA LYS A 247 16.18 6.49 -17.27
C LYS A 247 15.63 7.71 -17.99
N LYS A 248 14.99 8.65 -17.30
CA LYS A 248 14.59 9.94 -17.90
C LYS A 248 15.76 10.70 -18.53
N THR A 249 16.99 10.57 -17.99
CA THR A 249 18.17 11.26 -18.54
C THR A 249 18.76 10.54 -19.75
N GLN A 250 18.48 9.24 -19.91
CA GLN A 250 18.95 8.42 -21.03
C GLN A 250 17.98 8.40 -22.21
N VAL A 251 16.67 8.49 -21.96
CA VAL A 251 15.64 8.41 -23.00
C VAL A 251 15.55 9.74 -23.76
N PRO A 252 15.96 9.80 -25.04
CA PRO A 252 15.74 10.98 -25.86
C PRO A 252 14.25 11.09 -26.23
N CYS A 253 13.78 12.32 -26.39
CA CYS A 253 12.48 12.62 -26.97
C CYS A 253 12.72 13.44 -28.25
N PRO A 254 12.14 13.06 -29.41
CA PRO A 254 11.16 11.97 -29.64
C PRO A 254 11.76 10.54 -29.58
N LEU A 255 10.93 9.54 -29.31
CA LEU A 255 11.36 8.14 -29.13
C LEU A 255 11.89 7.53 -30.45
N PRO A 256 13.04 6.80 -30.45
CA PRO A 256 13.70 6.32 -31.67
C PRO A 256 12.85 5.38 -32.55
N TYR A 257 11.95 4.60 -31.95
CA TYR A 257 11.09 3.65 -32.67
C TYR A 257 9.99 4.35 -33.50
N TYR A 258 9.60 5.58 -33.14
CA TYR A 258 8.49 6.28 -33.79
C TYR A 258 8.92 7.15 -34.97
N SER A 259 10.17 7.64 -35.00
CA SER A 259 10.69 8.40 -36.15
C SER A 259 10.85 7.56 -37.41
N GLN A 260 10.88 6.22 -37.28
CA GLN A 260 10.99 5.31 -38.41
C GLN A 260 9.64 5.07 -39.12
N TYR A 261 8.50 5.24 -38.42
CA TYR A 261 7.16 5.12 -39.02
C TYR A 261 6.67 6.44 -39.64
N SER A 262 7.08 7.59 -39.12
CA SER A 262 6.77 8.89 -39.73
C SER A 262 7.59 9.16 -41.01
N ASN A 263 8.71 8.46 -41.21
CA ASN A 263 9.55 8.57 -42.41
C ASN A 263 9.20 7.57 -43.53
N LEU A 264 8.16 6.74 -43.37
CA LEU A 264 7.80 5.73 -44.37
C LEU A 264 6.67 6.21 -45.32
N SER A 265 6.88 7.37 -45.96
CA SER A 265 6.20 7.68 -47.23
C SER A 265 7.05 7.14 -48.39
N ILE A 266 7.02 5.82 -48.59
CA ILE A 266 7.67 5.23 -49.78
C ILE A 266 6.87 5.65 -51.01
N ASN A 267 7.43 6.57 -51.80
CA ASN A 267 7.02 6.77 -53.18
C ASN A 267 7.24 5.46 -53.94
N ALA A 268 6.13 4.79 -54.28
CA ALA A 268 6.12 3.58 -55.08
C ALA A 268 6.44 3.90 -56.55
N SER A 269 7.73 4.13 -56.87
CA SER A 269 8.15 4.20 -58.28
C SER A 269 9.63 3.88 -58.57
N ALA A 270 10.39 3.28 -57.66
CA ALA A 270 11.75 2.81 -57.98
C ALA A 270 12.13 1.51 -57.24
N LEU A 271 11.96 0.37 -57.91
CA LEU A 271 12.63 -0.93 -57.62
C LEU A 271 14.08 -0.90 -58.19
N PRO A 272 15.02 -1.85 -57.93
CA PRO A 272 14.97 -3.08 -57.11
C PRO A 272 16.21 -3.32 -56.20
N GLY A 273 16.08 -4.16 -55.17
CA GLY A 273 17.21 -4.86 -54.54
C GLY A 273 17.44 -4.55 -53.06
N LEU A 274 16.77 -5.27 -52.16
CA LEU A 274 17.18 -5.39 -50.76
C LEU A 274 17.63 -6.83 -50.49
N TYR A 275 18.91 -6.98 -50.18
CA TYR A 275 19.41 -8.05 -49.31
C TYR A 275 19.13 -7.67 -47.85
N PRO A 276 18.76 -8.60 -46.96
CA PRO A 276 18.62 -8.29 -45.54
C PRO A 276 20.02 -8.21 -44.93
N LEU A 277 20.37 -7.05 -44.36
CA LEU A 277 21.61 -6.88 -43.59
C LEU A 277 21.36 -7.16 -42.11
N ASN A 278 22.29 -7.92 -41.57
CA ASN A 278 22.23 -8.75 -40.38
C ASN A 278 22.27 -7.96 -39.07
N HIS A 279 21.61 -8.53 -38.06
CA HIS A 279 21.39 -8.00 -36.72
C HIS A 279 22.64 -8.18 -35.86
N SER A 280 23.29 -7.09 -35.42
CA SER A 280 24.12 -7.06 -34.19
C SER A 280 24.64 -5.64 -33.93
N ALA A 281 23.91 -4.84 -33.15
CA ALA A 281 24.47 -3.66 -32.50
C ALA A 281 24.12 -3.73 -31.01
N HIS A 282 25.01 -4.37 -30.25
CA HIS A 282 25.17 -4.13 -28.82
C HIS A 282 25.34 -2.61 -28.62
N MET A 283 24.40 -1.97 -27.93
CA MET A 283 24.57 -0.57 -27.50
C MET A 283 25.07 -0.54 -26.05
N ASP A 284 26.39 -0.68 -25.90
CA ASP A 284 27.10 -0.17 -24.73
C ASP A 284 27.46 1.30 -25.01
N PHE A 285 26.95 2.23 -24.20
CA PHE A 285 27.41 3.62 -24.21
C PHE A 285 27.86 4.02 -22.81
N SER A 286 29.13 3.75 -22.52
CA SER A 286 29.86 4.33 -21.39
C SER A 286 30.87 5.34 -21.92
N ARG A 287 30.74 6.59 -21.44
CA ARG A 287 31.73 7.69 -21.41
C ARG A 287 32.48 8.04 -22.72
N ALA A 288 32.37 9.31 -23.13
CA ALA A 288 33.44 9.95 -23.87
C ALA A 288 33.68 11.37 -23.36
N ASP A 289 34.94 11.62 -23.02
CA ASP A 289 35.54 12.81 -22.45
C ASP A 289 35.53 14.02 -23.39
N VAL A 290 35.61 15.19 -22.77
CA VAL A 290 35.87 16.49 -23.39
C VAL A 290 37.36 16.65 -23.63
N SER A 291 37.80 16.84 -24.88
CA SER A 291 38.92 17.73 -25.26
C SER A 291 39.03 17.95 -26.78
N PRO A 292 39.49 19.13 -27.24
CA PRO A 292 39.46 19.52 -28.64
C PRO A 292 40.81 19.27 -29.33
N ALA A 293 40.79 18.80 -30.58
CA ALA A 293 41.97 18.86 -31.45
C ALA A 293 41.54 19.12 -32.90
N VAL A 294 42.15 20.18 -33.44
CA VAL A 294 42.09 20.69 -34.80
C VAL A 294 42.78 19.72 -35.76
N GLY A 295 42.21 19.54 -36.96
CA GLY A 295 42.85 18.82 -38.08
C GLY A 295 41.97 18.84 -39.32
N ASP A 296 42.52 19.34 -40.41
CA ASP A 296 41.87 19.83 -41.63
C ASP A 296 41.68 18.73 -42.71
N HIS A 297 40.82 19.04 -43.69
CA HIS A 297 40.63 18.41 -45.01
C HIS A 297 40.17 16.94 -45.12
N ASP A 298 38.91 16.73 -45.52
CA ASP A 298 38.58 16.25 -46.87
C ASP A 298 37.07 16.25 -47.16
N ALA A 299 36.73 16.71 -48.36
CA ALA A 299 35.37 16.93 -48.83
C ALA A 299 34.69 15.61 -49.25
N HIS A 300 33.77 15.13 -48.42
CA HIS A 300 32.67 14.28 -48.86
C HIS A 300 31.35 14.99 -48.61
N HIS A 301 30.66 15.31 -49.71
CA HIS A 301 29.27 15.79 -49.73
C HIS A 301 28.37 14.81 -48.97
N SER A 302 28.22 15.04 -47.67
CA SER A 302 27.09 14.53 -46.91
C SER A 302 26.00 15.57 -47.09
N SER A 303 25.07 15.32 -48.01
CA SER A 303 23.80 16.02 -48.02
C SER A 303 23.12 15.76 -46.67
N ALA A 304 23.35 16.67 -45.72
CA ALA A 304 22.57 16.77 -44.51
C ALA A 304 21.13 16.99 -44.97
N ILE A 305 20.32 15.93 -44.92
CA ILE A 305 18.88 16.08 -44.96
C ILE A 305 18.56 16.87 -43.69
N HIS A 306 18.33 18.17 -43.85
CA HIS A 306 17.61 18.94 -42.85
C HIS A 306 16.23 18.32 -42.75
N VAL A 307 16.07 17.41 -41.80
CA VAL A 307 14.77 16.95 -41.35
C VAL A 307 14.22 18.12 -40.54
N GLU A 308 13.42 18.98 -41.18
CA GLU A 308 12.51 19.82 -40.41
C GLU A 308 11.54 18.87 -39.70
N PRO A 309 11.40 18.95 -38.36
CA PRO A 309 10.39 18.18 -37.64
C PRO A 309 9.03 18.51 -38.23
N HIS A 310 8.19 17.50 -38.49
CA HIS A 310 6.79 17.78 -38.76
C HIS A 310 6.20 18.51 -37.54
N PRO A 311 5.26 19.46 -37.73
CA PRO A 311 4.68 20.22 -36.63
C PRO A 311 3.99 19.34 -35.56
N ASP A 312 3.63 18.09 -35.90
CA ASP A 312 3.09 17.10 -34.97
C ASP A 312 4.16 16.48 -34.03
N ASP A 313 5.45 16.51 -34.38
CA ASP A 313 6.55 15.97 -33.57
C ASP A 313 6.99 16.95 -32.45
N GLU A 314 6.79 18.26 -32.64
CA GLU A 314 7.08 19.27 -31.59
C GLU A 314 6.13 19.14 -30.39
N ASP A 315 4.86 18.79 -30.63
CA ASP A 315 3.85 18.59 -29.57
C ASP A 315 4.03 17.29 -28.77
N MET A 316 4.90 16.38 -29.23
CA MET A 316 5.14 15.10 -28.55
C MET A 316 6.04 15.20 -27.33
N CYS A 317 6.94 16.18 -27.29
CA CYS A 317 7.96 16.34 -26.25
C CYS A 317 7.72 17.56 -25.34
N THR A 318 6.54 18.18 -25.45
CA THR A 318 6.16 19.33 -24.64
C THR A 318 5.35 18.91 -23.41
N PRO A 319 5.75 19.34 -22.20
CA PRO A 319 5.00 19.03 -20.99
C PRO A 319 3.66 19.76 -21.01
N LYS A 320 2.57 19.02 -20.83
CA LYS A 320 1.21 19.58 -20.70
C LYS A 320 0.92 19.87 -19.24
N TYR A 321 0.56 21.12 -18.94
CA TYR A 321 0.24 21.54 -17.58
C TYR A 321 -1.20 21.22 -17.18
N PHE A 322 -2.13 21.29 -18.15
CA PHE A 322 -3.53 20.95 -18.00
C PHE A 322 -3.98 20.07 -19.16
N VAL A 323 -4.62 18.95 -18.83
CA VAL A 323 -5.23 18.02 -19.79
C VAL A 323 -6.60 17.63 -19.24
N PHE A 324 -7.61 17.70 -20.11
CA PHE A 324 -8.96 17.22 -19.81
C PHE A 324 -9.37 16.26 -20.93
N ASN A 325 -9.50 14.99 -20.58
CA ASN A 325 -9.94 13.94 -21.50
C ASN A 325 -10.91 12.99 -20.78
N SER A 326 -11.46 12.00 -21.49
CA SER A 326 -12.35 10.99 -20.86
C SER A 326 -11.64 10.17 -19.77
N GLN A 327 -10.32 9.97 -19.90
CA GLN A 327 -9.50 9.21 -18.97
C GLN A 327 -9.22 9.96 -17.65
N THR A 328 -9.38 11.30 -17.63
CA THR A 328 -9.30 12.12 -16.41
C THR A 328 -10.26 11.62 -15.31
N ALA A 329 -11.36 10.97 -15.68
CA ALA A 329 -12.31 10.38 -14.74
C ALA A 329 -11.68 9.31 -13.84
N TYR A 330 -10.64 8.61 -14.32
CA TYR A 330 -9.94 7.58 -13.54
C TYR A 330 -8.88 8.15 -12.60
N THR A 331 -8.41 9.38 -12.81
CA THR A 331 -7.32 9.97 -12.02
C THR A 331 -7.69 10.10 -10.54
N LEU A 332 -8.82 10.71 -10.21
CA LEU A 332 -9.22 10.87 -8.80
C LEU A 332 -9.41 9.52 -8.08
N PRO A 333 -10.09 8.51 -8.65
CA PRO A 333 -10.12 7.17 -8.09
C PRO A 333 -8.73 6.53 -7.90
N ILE A 334 -7.83 6.64 -8.89
CA ILE A 334 -6.45 6.13 -8.77
C ILE A 334 -5.74 6.78 -7.58
N LEU A 335 -5.89 8.10 -7.41
CA LEU A 335 -5.31 8.81 -6.27
C LEU A 335 -5.94 8.40 -4.92
N ALA A 336 -7.26 8.22 -4.88
CA ALA A 336 -7.96 7.75 -3.68
C ALA A 336 -7.48 6.34 -3.30
N PHE A 337 -7.35 5.44 -4.28
CA PHE A 337 -6.78 4.12 -4.09
C PHE A 337 -5.31 4.18 -3.63
N ALA A 338 -4.49 5.09 -4.17
CA ALA A 338 -3.08 5.22 -3.79
C ALA A 338 -2.85 5.74 -2.36
N PHE A 339 -3.82 6.45 -1.77
CA PHE A 339 -3.72 7.03 -0.42
C PHE A 339 -4.60 6.36 0.63
N VAL A 340 -5.26 5.23 0.29
CA VAL A 340 -6.06 4.49 1.26
C VAL A 340 -5.16 3.64 2.17
N CYS A 341 -4.99 4.08 3.42
CA CYS A 341 -4.29 3.30 4.45
C CYS A 341 -5.16 2.99 5.68
N HIS A 342 -6.39 3.51 5.69
CA HIS A 342 -7.32 3.48 6.81
C HIS A 342 -7.58 2.11 7.44
N PRO A 343 -7.67 1.00 6.67
CA PRO A 343 -7.82 -0.34 7.27
C PRO A 343 -6.64 -0.74 8.17
N GLU A 344 -5.43 -0.30 7.84
CA GLU A 344 -4.18 -0.68 8.53
C GLU A 344 -3.83 0.25 9.70
N VAL A 345 -4.41 1.46 9.73
CA VAL A 345 -4.10 2.46 10.78
C VAL A 345 -4.40 1.92 12.18
N LEU A 346 -5.57 1.31 12.42
CA LEU A 346 -5.94 0.85 13.75
C LEU A 346 -5.15 -0.39 14.21
N PRO A 347 -4.94 -1.42 13.37
CA PRO A 347 -4.00 -2.50 13.68
C PRO A 347 -2.59 -2.00 14.01
N ILE A 348 -2.01 -1.13 13.18
CA ILE A 348 -0.67 -0.55 13.44
C ILE A 348 -0.68 0.25 14.74
N TYR A 349 -1.75 0.99 15.04
CA TYR A 349 -1.87 1.73 16.28
C TYR A 349 -1.94 0.81 17.51
N SER A 350 -2.54 -0.38 17.38
CA SER A 350 -2.63 -1.37 18.46
C SER A 350 -1.28 -2.00 18.78
N GLU A 351 -0.41 -2.17 17.78
CA GLU A 351 0.93 -2.78 17.92
C GLU A 351 2.03 -1.76 18.29
N LEU A 352 1.75 -0.46 18.19
CA LEU A 352 2.72 0.61 18.42
C LEU A 352 3.20 0.66 19.89
N LYS A 353 4.52 0.65 20.08
CA LYS A 353 5.15 0.79 21.40
C LYS A 353 4.87 2.16 22.03
N ASP A 354 4.46 2.13 23.30
CA ASP A 354 4.01 3.30 24.08
C ASP A 354 2.98 4.12 23.29
N ARG A 355 1.90 3.43 22.89
CA ARG A 355 0.89 3.97 21.98
C ARG A 355 0.30 5.28 22.51
N SER A 356 0.30 6.31 21.68
CA SER A 356 -0.44 7.54 21.92
C SER A 356 -1.00 8.07 20.61
N ARG A 357 -2.14 8.77 20.64
CA ARG A 357 -2.73 9.36 19.43
C ARG A 357 -1.78 10.33 18.74
N LYS A 358 -1.02 11.11 19.51
CA LYS A 358 -0.02 12.04 18.97
C LYS A 358 1.09 11.29 18.23
N LYS A 359 1.62 10.20 18.81
CA LYS A 359 2.60 9.33 18.13
C LYS A 359 2.02 8.74 16.84
N MET A 360 0.82 8.15 16.88
CA MET A 360 0.23 7.54 15.69
C MET A 360 -0.12 8.56 14.59
N GLN A 361 -0.55 9.75 14.97
CA GLN A 361 -0.73 10.85 14.02
C GLN A 361 0.62 11.26 13.40
N MET A 362 1.70 11.30 14.19
CA MET A 362 3.03 11.60 13.67
C MET A 362 3.55 10.48 12.74
N VAL A 363 3.29 9.20 13.05
CA VAL A 363 3.54 8.07 12.14
C VAL A 363 2.80 8.31 10.82
N SER A 364 1.52 8.65 10.89
CA SER A 364 0.67 8.88 9.71
C SER A 364 1.11 10.09 8.88
N ASN A 365 1.42 11.21 9.53
CA ASN A 365 1.93 12.42 8.87
C ASN A 365 3.23 12.15 8.14
N LEU A 366 4.17 11.44 8.79
CA LEU A 366 5.46 11.12 8.20
C LEU A 366 5.32 10.14 7.03
N SER A 367 4.56 9.05 7.19
CA SER A 367 4.33 8.07 6.11
C SER A 367 3.66 8.72 4.89
N ILE A 368 2.59 9.51 5.08
CA ILE A 368 1.90 10.16 3.96
C ILE A 368 2.80 11.21 3.30
N LEU A 369 3.61 11.97 4.06
CA LEU A 369 4.55 12.93 3.49
C LEU A 369 5.63 12.23 2.64
N THR A 370 6.23 11.15 3.16
CA THR A 370 7.22 10.37 2.42
C THR A 370 6.60 9.82 1.12
N MET A 371 5.39 9.28 1.18
CA MET A 371 4.69 8.75 0.01
C MET A 371 4.30 9.84 -0.97
N LEU A 372 3.84 11.00 -0.51
CA LEU A 372 3.53 12.15 -1.37
C LEU A 372 4.75 12.55 -2.21
N ILE A 373 5.95 12.61 -1.62
CA ILE A 373 7.19 12.94 -2.33
C ILE A 373 7.52 11.84 -3.35
N MET A 374 7.48 10.57 -2.95
CA MET A 374 7.76 9.45 -3.86
C MET A 374 6.78 9.40 -5.04
N TYR A 375 5.50 9.64 -4.77
CA TYR A 375 4.42 9.67 -5.75
C TYR A 375 4.57 10.84 -6.72
N MET A 376 4.86 12.05 -6.24
CA MET A 376 5.13 13.19 -7.10
C MET A 376 6.32 12.95 -8.03
N LEU A 377 7.44 12.46 -7.49
CA LEU A 377 8.64 12.20 -8.28
C LEU A 377 8.42 11.06 -9.28
N SER A 378 7.82 9.95 -8.87
CA SER A 378 7.53 8.82 -9.76
C SER A 378 6.58 9.23 -10.88
N ALA A 379 5.49 9.95 -10.55
CA ALA A 379 4.54 10.45 -11.52
C ALA A 379 5.21 11.42 -12.51
N LEU A 380 5.97 12.39 -12.00
CA LEU A 380 6.64 13.42 -12.81
C LEU A 380 7.67 12.82 -13.76
N PHE A 381 8.62 12.03 -13.24
CA PHE A 381 9.69 11.46 -14.07
C PHE A 381 9.17 10.36 -15.00
N GLY A 382 8.18 9.57 -14.58
CA GLY A 382 7.50 8.63 -15.48
C GLY A 382 6.73 9.34 -16.60
N TYR A 383 6.02 10.43 -16.27
CA TYR A 383 5.33 11.26 -17.28
C TYR A 383 6.31 11.93 -18.23
N LEU A 384 7.35 12.61 -17.73
CA LEU A 384 8.33 13.29 -18.57
C LEU A 384 9.15 12.34 -19.46
N THR A 385 9.15 11.04 -19.16
CA THR A 385 9.84 10.05 -20.01
C THR A 385 9.04 9.70 -21.26
N PHE A 386 7.71 9.64 -21.17
CA PHE A 386 6.84 9.14 -22.26
C PHE A 386 5.72 10.09 -22.70
N TYR A 387 5.53 11.21 -22.00
CA TYR A 387 4.51 12.23 -22.23
C TYR A 387 3.10 11.64 -22.41
N ASN A 388 2.49 11.79 -23.58
CA ASN A 388 1.13 11.33 -23.86
C ASN A 388 1.03 9.80 -24.07
N ARG A 389 2.15 9.06 -24.03
CA ARG A 389 2.21 7.61 -24.31
C ARG A 389 2.42 6.75 -23.06
N VAL A 390 2.14 7.29 -21.87
CA VAL A 390 2.20 6.52 -20.63
C VAL A 390 1.02 5.56 -20.56
N GLU A 391 1.28 4.27 -20.36
CA GLU A 391 0.24 3.27 -20.12
C GLU A 391 -0.16 3.22 -18.64
N ALA A 392 -1.29 2.58 -18.34
CA ALA A 392 -1.79 2.42 -16.97
C ALA A 392 -0.78 1.74 -16.02
N GLU A 393 0.21 1.02 -16.57
CA GLU A 393 1.37 0.50 -15.86
C GLU A 393 2.67 1.06 -16.44
N LEU A 394 3.44 1.75 -15.61
CA LEU A 394 4.70 2.39 -16.03
C LEU A 394 5.76 1.38 -16.48
N LEU A 395 5.92 0.24 -15.79
CA LEU A 395 6.91 -0.78 -16.16
C LEU A 395 6.63 -1.37 -17.55
N HIS A 396 5.36 -1.64 -17.84
CA HIS A 396 4.93 -2.08 -19.16
C HIS A 396 5.29 -1.08 -20.27
N THR A 397 5.17 0.22 -19.98
CA THR A 397 5.58 1.29 -20.90
C THR A 397 7.09 1.23 -21.20
N PHE A 398 7.92 1.01 -20.18
CA PHE A 398 9.36 0.82 -20.35
C PHE A 398 9.71 -0.42 -21.20
N THR A 399 8.97 -1.52 -21.06
CA THR A 399 9.18 -2.76 -21.84
C THR A 399 9.04 -2.55 -23.34
N LYS A 400 8.13 -1.67 -23.77
CA LYS A 400 7.91 -1.36 -25.18
C LYS A 400 9.11 -0.65 -25.82
N VAL A 401 9.91 0.05 -25.01
CA VAL A 401 11.09 0.78 -25.48
C VAL A 401 12.38 -0.02 -25.24
N TYR A 402 12.51 -0.67 -24.09
CA TYR A 402 13.69 -1.42 -23.69
C TYR A 402 13.32 -2.87 -23.34
N LYS A 403 13.68 -3.81 -24.22
CA LYS A 403 13.41 -5.24 -24.01
C LYS A 403 14.42 -5.94 -23.08
N PHE A 404 15.71 -5.61 -23.18
CA PHE A 404 16.80 -6.34 -22.50
C PHE A 404 17.72 -5.45 -21.64
N ASP A 405 17.18 -4.37 -21.07
CA ASP A 405 17.98 -3.49 -20.22
C ASP A 405 18.15 -4.07 -18.81
N THR A 406 19.40 -4.32 -18.41
CA THR A 406 19.74 -4.94 -17.12
C THR A 406 19.23 -4.12 -15.92
N MET A 407 19.24 -2.79 -15.99
CA MET A 407 18.75 -1.94 -14.89
C MET A 407 17.23 -2.07 -14.73
N LEU A 408 16.49 -2.10 -15.85
CA LEU A 408 15.05 -2.34 -15.83
C LEU A 408 14.70 -3.75 -15.39
N LEU A 409 15.50 -4.76 -15.76
CA LEU A 409 15.33 -6.13 -15.27
C LEU A 409 15.47 -6.21 -13.74
N LEU A 410 16.48 -5.56 -13.17
CA LEU A 410 16.66 -5.49 -11.70
C LEU A 410 15.48 -4.79 -11.02
N VAL A 411 14.95 -3.71 -11.61
CA VAL A 411 13.77 -3.02 -11.12
C VAL A 411 12.54 -3.92 -11.15
N ARG A 412 12.31 -4.66 -12.24
CA ARG A 412 11.19 -5.60 -12.34
C ARG A 412 11.27 -6.66 -11.26
N LEU A 413 12.45 -7.26 -11.05
CA LEU A 413 12.67 -8.22 -9.98
C LEU A 413 12.41 -7.63 -8.60
N ALA A 414 12.87 -6.40 -8.34
CA ALA A 414 12.64 -5.70 -7.08
C ALA A 414 11.14 -5.44 -6.84
N VAL A 415 10.42 -4.92 -7.83
CA VAL A 415 8.97 -4.66 -7.76
C VAL A 415 8.20 -5.97 -7.60
N LEU A 416 8.50 -7.00 -8.39
CA LEU A 416 7.86 -8.33 -8.29
C LEU A 416 8.06 -8.95 -6.91
N THR A 417 9.25 -8.86 -6.35
CA THR A 417 9.54 -9.36 -5.00
C THR A 417 8.75 -8.56 -3.96
N ALA A 418 8.76 -7.23 -4.04
CA ALA A 418 8.03 -6.35 -3.12
C ALA A 418 6.52 -6.61 -3.13
N VAL A 419 5.89 -6.69 -4.30
CA VAL A 419 4.44 -6.94 -4.40
C VAL A 419 4.08 -8.36 -3.96
N THR A 420 4.91 -9.36 -4.27
CA THR A 420 4.70 -10.76 -3.84
C THR A 420 4.74 -10.89 -2.32
N LEU A 421 5.67 -10.20 -1.65
CA LEU A 421 5.77 -10.17 -0.19
C LEU A 421 4.63 -9.36 0.46
N THR A 422 4.00 -8.45 -0.27
CA THR A 422 2.90 -7.61 0.24
C THR A 422 1.55 -8.32 0.17
N VAL A 423 1.35 -9.28 -0.75
CA VAL A 423 0.07 -10.02 -0.86
C VAL A 423 -0.31 -10.76 0.43
N PRO A 424 0.58 -11.53 1.10
CA PRO A 424 0.25 -12.17 2.37
C PRO A 424 -0.16 -11.19 3.48
N ILE A 425 0.43 -9.98 3.48
CA ILE A 425 0.12 -8.91 4.42
C ILE A 425 -1.34 -8.49 4.25
N VAL A 426 -1.75 -8.21 3.02
CA VAL A 426 -3.12 -7.75 2.70
C VAL A 426 -4.15 -8.88 2.85
N LEU A 427 -3.74 -10.13 2.67
CA LEU A 427 -4.62 -11.28 2.89
C LEU A 427 -4.99 -11.46 4.37
N PHE A 428 -4.08 -11.14 5.29
CA PHE A 428 -4.29 -11.34 6.72
C PHE A 428 -5.52 -10.62 7.28
N PRO A 429 -5.71 -9.30 7.06
CA PRO A 429 -6.93 -8.60 7.44
C PRO A 429 -8.20 -9.22 6.83
N ILE A 430 -8.19 -9.59 5.53
CA ILE A 430 -9.35 -10.22 4.87
C ILE A 430 -9.74 -11.50 5.60
N ARG A 431 -8.76 -12.37 5.88
CA ARG A 431 -8.97 -13.64 6.59
C ARG A 431 -9.50 -13.39 8.01
N SER A 432 -8.94 -12.41 8.73
CA SER A 432 -9.37 -12.05 10.07
C SER A 432 -10.81 -11.54 10.09
N SER A 433 -11.15 -10.63 9.18
CA SER A 433 -12.50 -10.10 9.02
C SER A 433 -13.49 -11.23 8.71
N ILE A 434 -13.20 -12.12 7.74
CA ILE A 434 -14.08 -13.24 7.38
C ILE A 434 -14.30 -14.19 8.56
N ASN A 435 -13.24 -14.56 9.28
CA ASN A 435 -13.36 -15.44 10.44
C ASN A 435 -14.19 -14.80 11.56
N THR A 436 -14.06 -13.48 11.76
CA THR A 436 -14.83 -12.73 12.76
C THR A 436 -16.31 -12.62 12.39
N LEU A 437 -16.65 -12.48 11.10
CA LEU A 437 -18.03 -12.34 10.65
C LEU A 437 -18.78 -13.69 10.57
N ILE A 438 -18.16 -14.70 9.96
CA ILE A 438 -18.83 -15.97 9.63
C ILE A 438 -18.67 -17.00 10.76
N PHE A 439 -17.52 -17.01 11.43
CA PHE A 439 -17.14 -18.06 12.38
C PHE A 439 -16.89 -17.51 13.79
N SER A 440 -17.57 -16.42 14.15
CA SER A 440 -17.48 -15.83 15.49
C SER A 440 -17.73 -16.88 16.57
N GLY A 441 -16.79 -17.03 17.51
CA GLY A 441 -16.91 -17.96 18.64
C GLY A 441 -16.53 -19.42 18.34
N ARG A 442 -16.02 -19.76 17.15
CA ARG A 442 -15.47 -21.12 16.89
C ARG A 442 -13.97 -21.17 17.14
N GLU A 443 -13.50 -22.25 17.78
CA GLU A 443 -12.09 -22.52 17.99
C GLU A 443 -11.29 -22.54 16.68
N PHE A 444 -9.98 -22.31 16.80
CA PHE A 444 -9.07 -22.30 15.67
C PHE A 444 -9.01 -23.68 14.99
N SER A 445 -9.14 -23.71 13.66
CA SER A 445 -8.96 -24.92 12.85
C SER A 445 -8.03 -24.63 11.68
N TRP A 446 -7.00 -25.46 11.52
CA TRP A 446 -6.05 -25.35 10.41
C TRP A 446 -6.72 -25.55 9.04
N VAL A 447 -7.69 -26.46 8.94
CA VAL A 447 -8.43 -26.70 7.70
C VAL A 447 -9.19 -25.45 7.30
N ARG A 448 -9.92 -24.83 8.24
CA ARG A 448 -10.63 -23.56 8.01
C ARG A 448 -9.66 -22.45 7.61
N HIS A 449 -8.53 -22.36 8.28
CA HIS A 449 -7.51 -21.36 8.01
C HIS A 449 -6.97 -21.47 6.58
N ILE A 450 -6.62 -22.69 6.14
CA ILE A 450 -6.11 -22.97 4.80
C ILE A 450 -7.19 -22.73 3.75
N LEU A 451 -8.41 -23.23 3.96
CA LEU A 451 -9.51 -23.09 3.01
C LEU A 451 -9.91 -21.64 2.78
N ILE A 452 -9.93 -20.81 3.83
CA ILE A 452 -10.23 -19.37 3.69
C ILE A 452 -9.12 -18.69 2.88
N ALA A 453 -7.84 -18.92 3.22
CA ALA A 453 -6.72 -18.31 2.50
C ALA A 453 -6.69 -18.74 1.03
N ALA A 454 -6.85 -20.04 0.76
CA ALA A 454 -6.91 -20.58 -0.59
C ALA A 454 -8.11 -20.04 -1.37
N GLY A 455 -9.30 -19.97 -0.76
CA GLY A 455 -10.51 -19.44 -1.40
C GLY A 455 -10.38 -17.96 -1.78
N ILE A 456 -9.84 -17.13 -0.88
CA ILE A 456 -9.55 -15.71 -1.16
C ILE A 456 -8.57 -15.57 -2.33
N LEU A 457 -7.51 -16.38 -2.35
CA LEU A 457 -6.48 -16.33 -3.36
C LEU A 457 -6.98 -16.81 -4.72
N VAL A 458 -7.77 -17.89 -4.76
CA VAL A 458 -8.42 -18.39 -5.98
C VAL A 458 -9.36 -17.33 -6.55
N PHE A 459 -10.18 -16.71 -5.71
CA PHE A 459 -11.08 -15.64 -6.14
C PHE A 459 -10.30 -14.46 -6.78
N ASN A 460 -9.19 -14.04 -6.18
CA ASN A 460 -8.38 -12.94 -6.72
C ASN A 460 -7.64 -13.33 -8.01
N ASN A 461 -7.13 -14.55 -8.11
CA ASN A 461 -6.54 -15.04 -9.36
C ASN A 461 -7.55 -15.03 -10.51
N LEU A 462 -8.78 -15.51 -10.27
CA LEU A 462 -9.85 -15.46 -11.27
C LEU A 462 -10.15 -14.02 -11.69
N LEU A 463 -10.28 -13.10 -10.74
CA LEU A 463 -10.50 -11.68 -11.02
C LEU A 463 -9.41 -11.14 -11.94
N VAL A 464 -8.13 -11.35 -11.62
CA VAL A 464 -6.98 -10.83 -12.40
C VAL A 464 -6.86 -11.47 -13.78
N ILE A 465 -7.28 -12.73 -13.94
CA ILE A 465 -7.29 -13.39 -15.25
C ILE A 465 -8.30 -12.72 -16.18
N PHE A 466 -9.49 -12.37 -15.68
CA PHE A 466 -10.56 -11.77 -16.48
C PHE A 466 -10.50 -10.25 -16.61
N VAL A 467 -9.84 -9.55 -15.69
CA VAL A 467 -9.71 -8.10 -15.79
C VAL A 467 -8.70 -7.72 -16.89
N PRO A 468 -9.10 -6.90 -17.87
CA PRO A 468 -8.27 -6.56 -19.02
C PRO A 468 -7.20 -5.52 -18.69
N THR A 469 -7.51 -4.56 -17.81
CA THR A 469 -6.59 -3.47 -17.48
C THR A 469 -6.53 -3.20 -15.98
N ILE A 470 -5.33 -2.91 -15.46
CA ILE A 470 -5.13 -2.54 -14.06
C ILE A 470 -5.87 -1.23 -13.69
N ARG A 471 -6.06 -0.34 -14.68
CA ARG A 471 -6.82 0.90 -14.54
C ARG A 471 -8.24 0.64 -14.07
N ASP A 472 -8.90 -0.40 -14.58
CA ASP A 472 -10.28 -0.72 -14.19
C ASP A 472 -10.35 -1.13 -12.71
N ILE A 473 -9.34 -1.85 -12.21
CA ILE A 473 -9.20 -2.19 -10.78
C ILE A 473 -9.06 -0.91 -9.96
N PHE A 474 -8.10 -0.05 -10.31
CA PHE A 474 -7.85 1.20 -9.58
C PHE A 474 -9.05 2.15 -9.63
N GLY A 475 -9.70 2.25 -10.79
CA GLY A 475 -10.92 3.04 -10.98
C GLY A 475 -12.05 2.57 -10.08
N PHE A 476 -12.43 1.30 -10.18
CA PHE A 476 -13.57 0.76 -9.44
C PHE A 476 -13.31 0.78 -7.92
N ILE A 477 -12.15 0.27 -7.47
CA ILE A 477 -11.84 0.17 -6.04
C ILE A 477 -11.61 1.57 -5.43
N GLY A 478 -10.97 2.46 -6.17
CA GLY A 478 -10.74 3.85 -5.77
C GLY A 478 -12.05 4.64 -5.59
N SER A 479 -12.96 4.53 -6.55
CA SER A 479 -14.25 5.23 -6.52
C SER A 479 -15.23 4.65 -5.50
N SER A 480 -15.12 3.36 -5.16
CA SER A 480 -15.98 2.67 -4.19
C SER A 480 -15.32 2.55 -2.80
N ALA A 481 -14.57 1.47 -2.58
CA ALA A 481 -14.03 1.09 -1.28
C ALA A 481 -13.10 2.15 -0.68
N ALA A 482 -12.16 2.69 -1.47
CA ALA A 482 -11.26 3.72 -0.98
C ALA A 482 -12.03 5.00 -0.61
N THR A 483 -13.01 5.40 -1.41
CA THR A 483 -13.84 6.57 -1.11
C THR A 483 -14.65 6.38 0.17
N MET A 484 -15.20 5.19 0.36
CA MET A 484 -15.93 4.83 1.58
C MET A 484 -15.03 4.88 2.82
N LEU A 485 -13.78 4.40 2.71
CA LEU A 485 -12.82 4.34 3.82
C LEU A 485 -12.10 5.66 4.11
N ILE A 486 -11.91 6.53 3.11
CA ILE A 486 -11.24 7.82 3.24
C ILE A 486 -12.25 8.92 3.62
N PHE A 487 -13.43 8.95 3.01
CA PHE A 487 -14.33 10.10 3.17
C PHE A 487 -15.52 9.77 4.06
N ILE A 488 -16.24 8.69 3.75
CA ILE A 488 -17.59 8.47 4.28
C ILE A 488 -17.55 7.90 5.70
N LEU A 489 -16.89 6.76 5.91
CA LEU A 489 -16.94 6.05 7.20
C LEU A 489 -16.28 6.84 8.35
N PRO A 490 -15.06 7.40 8.21
CA PRO A 490 -14.43 8.16 9.29
C PRO A 490 -15.25 9.39 9.69
N ALA A 491 -15.81 10.11 8.70
CA ALA A 491 -16.67 11.26 8.96
C ALA A 491 -17.98 10.87 9.65
N ALA A 492 -18.66 9.84 9.14
CA ALA A 492 -19.92 9.34 9.70
C ALA A 492 -19.73 8.83 11.13
N PHE A 493 -18.66 8.07 11.39
CA PHE A 493 -18.31 7.60 12.73
C PHE A 493 -18.00 8.78 13.66
N TYR A 494 -17.28 9.79 13.19
CA TYR A 494 -16.93 10.97 13.98
C TYR A 494 -18.16 11.75 14.43
N ILE A 495 -19.06 12.06 13.49
CA ILE A 495 -20.29 12.81 13.78
C ILE A 495 -21.15 12.06 14.81
N ARG A 496 -21.18 10.72 14.74
CA ARG A 496 -22.05 9.88 15.55
C ARG A 496 -21.47 9.53 16.93
N LEU A 497 -20.20 9.17 17.01
CA LEU A 497 -19.55 8.67 18.23
C LEU A 497 -18.97 9.80 19.09
N VAL A 498 -18.47 10.87 18.48
CA VAL A 498 -17.84 11.97 19.22
C VAL A 498 -18.91 12.93 19.73
N LYS A 499 -19.38 12.69 20.96
CA LYS A 499 -20.38 13.54 21.63
C LYS A 499 -19.78 14.72 22.39
N SER A 500 -18.48 14.70 22.65
CA SER A 500 -17.75 15.74 23.40
C SER A 500 -17.73 17.12 22.72
N VAL A 501 -18.03 17.17 21.42
CA VAL A 501 -18.04 18.41 20.63
C VAL A 501 -19.48 18.74 20.20
N PRO A 502 -19.97 19.99 20.39
CA PRO A 502 -21.32 20.38 19.97
C PRO A 502 -21.48 20.33 18.45
N PHE A 503 -22.70 20.04 17.96
CA PHE A 503 -22.98 19.89 16.53
C PHE A 503 -22.70 21.15 15.69
N ARG A 504 -22.73 22.33 16.30
CA ARG A 504 -22.40 23.61 15.63
C ARG A 504 -20.90 23.95 15.65
N SER A 505 -20.04 23.08 16.19
CA SER A 505 -18.59 23.29 16.16
C SER A 505 -18.06 23.22 14.72
N PRO A 506 -17.09 24.07 14.34
CA PRO A 506 -16.46 24.03 13.03
C PRO A 506 -15.90 22.64 12.68
N GLN A 507 -15.49 21.85 13.67
CA GLN A 507 -14.97 20.48 13.48
C GLN A 507 -16.05 19.51 12.98
N LYS A 508 -17.26 19.59 13.55
CA LYS A 508 -18.40 18.73 13.13
C LYS A 508 -18.99 19.19 11.81
N ILE A 509 -19.04 20.50 11.57
CA ILE A 509 -19.43 21.05 10.26
C ILE A 509 -18.43 20.59 9.19
N GLY A 510 -17.14 20.68 9.46
CA GLY A 510 -16.08 20.18 8.57
C GLY A 510 -16.24 18.69 8.27
N ALA A 511 -16.47 17.85 9.29
CA ALA A 511 -16.72 16.42 9.09
C ALA A 511 -17.99 16.16 8.26
N PHE A 512 -19.06 16.95 8.45
CA PHE A 512 -20.28 16.80 7.66
C PHE A 512 -20.09 17.21 6.19
N VAL A 513 -19.37 18.30 5.92
CA VAL A 513 -18.99 18.68 4.56
C VAL A 513 -18.12 17.61 3.92
N PHE A 514 -17.15 17.08 4.66
CA PHE A 514 -16.26 16.01 4.21
C PHE A 514 -17.03 14.74 3.82
N LEU A 515 -18.05 14.36 4.62
CA LEU A 515 -18.97 13.27 4.31
C LEU A 515 -19.74 13.51 3.01
N LEU A 516 -20.33 14.70 2.83
CA LEU A 516 -21.09 15.05 1.62
C LEU A 516 -20.21 15.03 0.36
N VAL A 517 -19.01 15.61 0.44
CA VAL A 517 -18.01 15.56 -0.64
C VAL A 517 -17.69 14.11 -1.00
N GLY A 518 -17.50 13.24 0.01
CA GLY A 518 -17.29 11.80 -0.21
C GLY A 518 -18.43 11.11 -0.96
N ILE A 519 -19.68 11.41 -0.61
CA ILE A 519 -20.86 10.82 -1.28
C ILE A 519 -20.95 11.30 -2.73
N VAL A 520 -20.77 12.60 -2.97
CA VAL A 520 -20.77 13.16 -4.33
C VAL A 520 -19.63 12.57 -5.16
N PHE A 521 -18.44 12.46 -4.58
CA PHE A 521 -17.27 11.88 -5.23
C PHE A 521 -17.48 10.41 -5.59
N MET A 522 -18.04 9.61 -4.67
CA MET A 522 -18.34 8.18 -4.90
C MET A 522 -19.34 8.01 -6.05
N ILE A 523 -20.48 8.71 -5.98
CA ILE A 523 -21.55 8.60 -6.99
C ILE A 523 -21.06 9.10 -8.34
N GLY A 524 -20.41 10.26 -8.38
CA GLY A 524 -19.89 10.85 -9.61
C GLY A 524 -18.85 9.97 -10.27
N SER A 525 -17.85 9.52 -9.51
CA SER A 525 -16.75 8.70 -10.06
C SER A 525 -17.24 7.32 -10.52
N LEU A 526 -18.08 6.64 -9.74
CA LEU A 526 -18.65 5.35 -10.16
C LEU A 526 -19.52 5.51 -11.40
N SER A 527 -20.33 6.57 -11.49
CA SER A 527 -21.15 6.82 -12.67
C SER A 527 -20.29 7.03 -13.91
N LEU A 528 -19.20 7.80 -13.81
CA LEU A 528 -18.29 8.03 -14.93
C LEU A 528 -17.58 6.76 -15.39
N ILE A 529 -17.12 5.92 -14.45
CA ILE A 529 -16.47 4.64 -14.78
C ILE A 529 -17.46 3.69 -15.46
N VAL A 530 -18.67 3.56 -14.91
CA VAL A 530 -19.70 2.69 -15.50
C VAL A 530 -20.09 3.18 -16.89
N LEU A 531 -20.24 4.51 -17.08
CA LEU A 531 -20.49 5.08 -18.40
C LEU A 531 -19.36 4.81 -19.38
N ASP A 532 -18.09 4.89 -18.94
CA ASP A 532 -16.95 4.56 -19.78
C ASP A 532 -16.96 3.08 -20.20
N TRP A 533 -17.24 2.15 -19.29
CA TRP A 533 -17.37 0.73 -19.64
C TRP A 533 -18.51 0.43 -20.62
N ILE A 534 -19.61 1.19 -20.56
CA ILE A 534 -20.75 1.03 -21.48
C ILE A 534 -20.39 1.55 -22.88
N HIS A 535 -19.73 2.70 -22.98
CA HIS A 535 -19.42 3.34 -24.27
C HIS A 535 -18.13 2.81 -24.90
N ASN A 536 -17.19 2.34 -24.08
CA ASN A 536 -15.90 1.80 -24.49
C ASN A 536 -15.74 0.37 -23.92
N PRO A 537 -16.52 -0.61 -24.39
CA PRO A 537 -16.48 -1.96 -23.85
C PRO A 537 -15.08 -2.56 -24.02
N PRO A 538 -14.57 -3.28 -23.00
CA PRO A 538 -13.25 -3.87 -23.04
C PRO A 538 -13.10 -4.83 -24.23
N GLY A 539 -12.20 -4.49 -25.15
CA GLY A 539 -11.98 -5.21 -26.41
C GLY A 539 -12.29 -4.41 -27.69
N SER A 540 -12.92 -3.23 -27.60
CA SER A 540 -13.26 -2.43 -28.79
C SER A 540 -12.09 -1.69 -29.45
N SER A 541 -10.95 -1.52 -28.77
CA SER A 541 -9.77 -0.80 -29.33
C SER A 541 -8.69 -1.73 -29.92
N GLY A 542 -8.99 -3.02 -30.14
CA GLY A 542 -8.05 -3.99 -30.72
C GLY A 542 -7.97 -4.00 -32.24
N GLY A 543 -8.52 -2.99 -32.92
CA GLY A 543 -8.53 -2.97 -34.38
C GLY A 543 -8.61 -1.55 -34.93
N HIS A 544 -7.51 -0.82 -34.88
CA HIS A 544 -7.16 0.21 -35.86
C HIS A 544 -5.64 0.35 -35.95
#